data_AF-A0A660Y9V7-F1
#
_entry.id   AF-A0A660Y9V7-F1
#
_cell.length_a   1.000
_cell.length_b   1.000
_cell.length_c   1.000
_cell.angle_alpha   90.00
_cell.angle_beta   90.00
_cell.angle_gamma   90.00
#
_symmetry.space_group_name_H-M   'P 1'
#
loop_
_entity.id
_entity.type
_entity.pdbx_description
1 polymer ?
#
loop_
_entity_poly.entity_id
_entity_poly.type
_entity_poly.pdbx_seq_one_letter_code
_entity_poly.pdbx_strand_id
1 'polypeptide(L)'
;PADAVFHQASEGKYDGVLSLYHDQGHVAAKTLEFRRAVALTMGLPFLRTSVDHGTAFDIAGEGIADETGMVEAVKVAGKYGKSVREHQKRET
;
A
#
# COMPACT_ATOMS: atom_id res chain seq x y z
N PRO A 1 -20.92 -8.67 4.42
CA PRO A 1 -21.03 -7.19 4.31
C PRO A 1 -19.63 -6.56 4.34
N ALA A 2 -19.43 -5.42 3.68
CA ALA A 2 -18.10 -4.81 3.54
C ALA A 2 -17.52 -4.35 4.90
N ASP A 3 -18.35 -3.75 5.75
CA ASP A 3 -18.05 -3.36 7.13
C ASP A 3 -17.48 -4.53 7.96
N ALA A 4 -18.07 -5.72 7.86
CA ALA A 4 -17.63 -6.90 8.61
C ALA A 4 -16.32 -7.50 8.07
N VAL A 5 -16.08 -7.48 6.75
CA VAL A 5 -14.91 -8.14 6.15
C VAL A 5 -13.61 -7.40 6.44
N PHE A 6 -13.63 -6.05 6.47
CA PHE A 6 -12.43 -5.28 6.83
C PHE A 6 -12.02 -5.48 8.28
N HIS A 7 -12.99 -5.56 9.20
CA HIS A 7 -12.70 -5.88 10.60
C HIS A 7 -12.11 -7.29 10.73
N GLN A 8 -12.71 -8.30 10.09
CA GLN A 8 -12.18 -9.66 10.11
C GLN A 8 -10.76 -9.77 9.51
N ALA A 9 -10.47 -9.01 8.44
CA ALA A 9 -9.13 -8.93 7.88
C ALA A 9 -8.14 -8.26 8.85
N SER A 10 -8.56 -7.23 9.58
CA SER A 10 -7.73 -6.59 10.61
C SER A 10 -7.40 -7.53 11.79
N GLU A 11 -8.26 -8.53 12.04
CA GLU A 11 -8.02 -9.61 13.01
C GLU A 11 -7.18 -10.77 12.45
N GLY A 12 -6.73 -10.67 11.20
CA GLY A 12 -5.87 -11.69 10.57
C GLY A 12 -6.63 -12.90 10.02
N LYS A 13 -7.95 -12.85 9.89
CA LYS A 13 -8.75 -13.94 9.31
C LYS A 13 -8.50 -14.13 7.81
N TYR A 14 -8.03 -13.08 7.13
CA TYR A 14 -7.76 -13.06 5.69
C TYR A 14 -6.43 -12.34 5.41
N ASP A 15 -5.71 -12.79 4.39
CA ASP A 15 -4.46 -12.14 3.95
C ASP A 15 -4.70 -10.81 3.17
N GLY A 16 -5.92 -10.59 2.68
CA GLY A 16 -6.30 -9.38 1.95
C GLY A 16 -7.80 -9.30 1.66
N VAL A 17 -8.27 -8.10 1.30
CA VAL A 17 -9.66 -7.82 0.95
C VAL A 17 -9.72 -7.18 -0.43
N LEU A 18 -10.55 -7.74 -1.32
CA LEU A 18 -10.86 -7.14 -2.62
C LEU A 18 -12.11 -6.25 -2.49
N SER A 19 -11.93 -4.94 -2.64
CA SER A 19 -13.04 -3.98 -2.66
C SER A 19 -13.58 -3.82 -4.08
N LEU A 20 -14.88 -3.60 -4.22
CA LEU A 20 -15.51 -3.39 -5.53
C LEU A 20 -15.28 -1.97 -6.07
N TYR A 21 -15.07 -1.00 -5.18
CA TYR A 21 -14.91 0.42 -5.52
C TYR A 21 -13.84 1.07 -4.63
N HIS A 22 -13.28 2.18 -5.10
CA HIS A 22 -12.16 2.89 -4.46
C HIS A 22 -12.42 3.24 -3.00
N ASP A 23 -13.46 4.03 -2.72
CA ASP A 23 -13.70 4.55 -1.36
C ASP A 23 -14.09 3.46 -0.36
N GLN A 24 -14.67 2.36 -0.83
CA GLN A 24 -15.00 1.21 0.01
C GLN A 24 -13.74 0.63 0.68
N GLY A 25 -12.64 0.51 -0.08
CA GLY A 25 -11.37 0.00 0.42
C GLY A 25 -10.50 1.08 1.06
N HIS A 26 -10.40 2.25 0.42
CA HIS A 26 -9.49 3.30 0.85
C HIS A 26 -9.86 3.88 2.23
N VAL A 27 -11.16 4.05 2.52
CA VAL A 27 -11.59 4.54 3.84
C VAL A 27 -11.22 3.54 4.94
N ALA A 28 -11.43 2.25 4.71
CA ALA A 28 -11.07 1.20 5.67
C ALA A 28 -9.56 1.14 5.90
N ALA A 29 -8.76 1.11 4.83
CA ALA A 29 -7.29 1.05 4.93
C ALA A 29 -6.70 2.26 5.67
N LYS A 30 -7.18 3.47 5.36
CA LYS A 30 -6.72 4.71 6.02
C LYS A 30 -7.12 4.79 7.49
N THR A 31 -8.25 4.20 7.86
CA THR A 31 -8.70 4.15 9.27
C THR A 31 -7.80 3.24 10.11
N LEU A 32 -7.30 2.15 9.53
CA LEU A 32 -6.39 1.22 10.20
C LEU A 32 -4.98 1.79 10.35
N GLU A 33 -4.38 2.29 9.25
CA GLU A 33 -3.00 2.81 9.26
C GLU A 33 -2.80 4.01 8.33
N PHE A 34 -3.25 5.18 8.79
CA PHE A 34 -3.24 6.41 7.98
C PHE A 34 -1.86 6.85 7.45
N ARG A 35 -0.77 6.59 8.19
CA ARG A 35 0.58 7.11 7.85
C ARG A 35 1.54 6.09 7.24
N ARG A 36 1.20 4.80 7.31
CA ARG A 36 2.09 3.70 6.90
C ARG A 36 1.55 2.88 5.73
N ALA A 37 0.36 3.23 5.22
CA ALA A 37 -0.19 2.61 4.03
C ALA A 37 0.75 2.78 2.82
N VAL A 38 0.96 1.70 2.07
CA VAL A 38 1.78 1.67 0.85
C VAL A 38 0.91 1.21 -0.31
N ALA A 39 0.94 1.96 -1.40
CA ALA A 39 0.28 1.56 -2.64
C ALA A 39 1.17 0.60 -3.43
N LEU A 40 0.66 -0.59 -3.73
CA LEU A 40 1.28 -1.58 -4.61
C LEU A 40 0.50 -1.70 -5.91
N THR A 41 1.19 -1.68 -7.05
CA THR A 41 0.56 -1.93 -8.36
C THR A 41 0.86 -3.34 -8.83
N MET A 42 -0.19 -4.14 -8.94
CA MET A 42 -0.11 -5.54 -9.36
C MET A 42 -0.26 -5.67 -10.88
N GLY A 43 0.38 -6.68 -11.47
CA GLY A 43 0.29 -6.98 -12.91
C GLY A 43 1.29 -6.29 -13.83
N LEU A 44 2.19 -5.45 -13.29
CA LEU A 44 3.29 -4.87 -14.06
C LEU A 44 4.47 -5.86 -14.20
N PRO A 45 5.31 -5.73 -15.24
CA PRO A 45 6.52 -6.55 -15.43
C PRO A 45 7.67 -6.15 -14.49
N PHE A 46 7.42 -5.35 -13.46
CA PHE A 46 8.36 -4.96 -12.42
C PHE A 46 7.61 -4.59 -11.13
N LEU A 47 8.31 -4.63 -9.99
CA LEU A 47 7.75 -4.20 -8.71
C LEU A 47 7.59 -2.68 -8.67
N ARG A 48 6.37 -2.21 -8.39
CA ARG A 48 6.07 -0.78 -8.18
C ARG A 48 5.36 -0.56 -6.85
N THR A 49 6.03 0.16 -5.96
CA THR A 49 5.47 0.74 -4.73
C THR A 49 5.29 2.25 -4.89
N SER A 50 4.43 2.84 -4.08
CA SER A 50 4.23 4.29 -3.99
C SER A 50 3.70 4.70 -2.63
N VAL A 51 3.88 5.96 -2.29
CA VAL A 51 3.22 6.62 -1.15
C VAL A 51 1.69 6.68 -1.35
N ASP A 52 0.94 6.75 -0.25
CA ASP A 52 -0.54 6.89 -0.21
C ASP A 52 -1.02 8.33 0.09
N HIS A 53 -0.08 9.28 0.20
CA HIS A 53 -0.38 10.71 0.34
C HIS A 53 -0.31 11.45 -1.01
N GLY A 54 -0.90 12.65 -1.03
CA GLY A 54 -0.83 13.57 -2.16
C GLY A 54 0.46 14.39 -2.20
N THR A 55 0.45 15.45 -2.99
CA THR A 55 1.64 16.29 -3.24
C THR A 55 1.99 17.25 -2.12
N ALA A 56 1.05 17.59 -1.24
CA ALA A 56 1.23 18.50 -0.10
C ALA A 56 1.92 19.84 -0.51
N PHE A 57 1.37 20.50 -1.54
CA PHE A 57 1.98 21.72 -2.12
C PHE A 57 2.07 22.89 -1.13
N ASP A 58 1.18 22.93 -0.16
CA ASP A 58 1.12 23.93 0.91
C ASP A 58 2.35 23.92 1.83
N ILE A 59 3.07 22.79 1.92
CA ILE A 59 4.27 22.64 2.77
C ILE A 59 5.56 22.37 1.98
N ALA A 60 5.49 22.50 0.64
CA ALA A 60 6.62 22.18 -0.23
C ALA A 60 7.79 23.15 0.00
N GLY A 61 8.95 22.61 0.38
CA GLY A 61 10.16 23.39 0.67
C GLY A 61 10.26 23.92 2.11
N GLU A 62 9.27 23.66 2.96
CA GLU A 62 9.27 24.12 4.35
C GLU A 62 10.04 23.19 5.30
N GLY A 63 10.38 21.98 4.86
CA GLY A 63 11.11 21.00 5.66
C GLY A 63 10.29 20.32 6.76
N ILE A 64 8.95 20.40 6.69
CA ILE A 64 8.01 19.86 7.70
C ILE A 64 7.22 18.63 7.22
N ALA A 65 7.52 18.10 6.02
CA ALA A 65 6.84 16.92 5.50
C ALA A 65 7.21 15.65 6.28
N ASP A 66 6.22 14.83 6.62
CA ASP A 66 6.43 13.52 7.26
C ASP A 66 6.86 12.48 6.21
N GLU A 67 8.09 11.99 6.32
CA GLU A 67 8.71 11.05 5.39
C GLU A 67 8.28 9.59 5.62
N THR A 68 7.52 9.29 6.68
CA THR A 68 7.18 7.92 7.11
C THR A 68 6.60 7.10 5.94
N GLY A 69 5.67 7.66 5.17
CA GLY A 69 5.05 6.97 4.04
C GLY A 69 6.05 6.60 2.93
N MET A 70 7.01 7.48 2.64
CA MET A 70 8.07 7.21 1.66
C MET A 70 9.02 6.12 2.16
N VAL A 71 9.42 6.18 3.43
CA VAL A 71 10.27 5.18 4.06
C VAL A 71 9.61 3.79 4.01
N GLU A 72 8.33 3.69 4.34
CA GLU A 72 7.60 2.43 4.28
C GLU A 72 7.47 1.89 2.85
N ALA A 73 7.22 2.76 1.85
CA ALA A 73 7.16 2.36 0.45
C ALA A 73 8.48 1.75 -0.06
N VAL A 74 9.63 2.29 0.38
CA VAL A 74 10.96 1.74 0.07
C VAL A 74 11.20 0.42 0.80
N LYS A 75 10.84 0.31 2.08
CA LYS A 75 10.97 -0.95 2.84
C LYS A 75 10.15 -2.08 2.23
N VAL A 76 8.91 -1.81 1.83
CA VAL A 76 8.04 -2.77 1.14
C VAL A 76 8.67 -3.22 -0.18
N ALA A 77 9.26 -2.30 -0.94
CA ALA A 77 9.98 -2.65 -2.17
C ALA A 77 11.16 -3.60 -1.90
N GLY A 78 11.96 -3.31 -0.86
CA GLY A 78 13.05 -4.19 -0.43
C GLY A 78 12.57 -5.57 0.03
N LYS A 79 11.46 -5.63 0.75
CA LYS A 79 10.85 -6.87 1.26
C LYS A 79 10.39 -7.80 0.12
N TYR A 80 9.69 -7.27 -0.88
CA TYR A 80 9.09 -8.08 -1.94
C TYR A 80 9.96 -8.22 -3.20
N GLY A 81 11.02 -7.42 -3.35
CA GLY A 81 11.85 -7.40 -4.56
C GLY A 81 12.43 -8.76 -4.96
N LYS A 82 12.88 -9.56 -3.98
CA LYS A 82 13.39 -10.92 -4.25
C LYS A 82 12.29 -11.83 -4.83
N SER A 83 11.13 -11.86 -4.19
CA SER A 83 10.01 -12.73 -4.57
C SER A 83 9.46 -12.39 -5.95
N VAL A 84 9.30 -11.09 -6.27
CA VAL A 84 8.83 -10.66 -7.60
C VAL A 84 9.80 -11.08 -8.70
N ARG A 85 11.11 -10.87 -8.49
CA ARG A 85 12.14 -11.28 -9.46
C ARG A 85 12.16 -12.79 -9.69
N GLU A 86 11.96 -13.59 -8.64
CA GLU A 86 11.90 -15.05 -8.75
C GLU A 86 10.65 -15.52 -9.50
N HIS A 87 9.50 -14.87 -9.27
CA HIS A 87 8.27 -15.17 -9.97
C HIS A 87 8.37 -14.89 -11.47
N GLN A 88 8.90 -13.72 -11.85
CA GLN A 88 9.09 -13.32 -13.26
C GLN A 88 9.99 -14.29 -14.03
N LYS A 89 11.02 -14.85 -13.39
CA LYS A 89 11.90 -15.86 -13.99
C LYS A 89 11.21 -17.20 -14.24
N ARG A 90 10.10 -17.50 -13.56
CA ARG A 90 9.34 -18.75 -13.76
C ARG A 90 8.32 -18.65 -14.89
N GLU A 91 7.93 -17.43 -15.24
CA GLU A 91 6.95 -17.13 -16.30
C GLU A 91 7.61 -16.85 -17.66
N THR A 92 8.95 -16.92 -17.73
CA THR A 92 9.76 -16.79 -18.95
C THR A 92 10.41 -18.12 -19.30
#